data_AF-A0A2N6FDC6-F1
#
_entry.id   AF-A0A2N6FDC6-F1
#
_cell.length_a   1.000
_cell.length_b   1.000
_cell.length_c   1.000
_cell.angle_alpha   90.00
_cell.angle_beta   90.00
_cell.angle_gamma   90.00
#
_symmetry.space_group_name_H-M   'P 1'
#
loop_
_entity.id
_entity.type
_entity.pdbx_description
1 polymer ?
#
loop_
_entity_poly.entity_id
_entity_poly.type
_entity_poly.pdbx_seq_one_letter_code
_entity_poly.pdbx_strand_id
1 'polypeptide(L)' 'MVAEEIGTTLSQHIIRTQDKFPQASGRFTRVFNELATCGKIISSYVRRAGIVEIT' A
#
# COMPACT_ATOMS: atom_id res chain seq x y z
N MET A 1 26.80 -13.92 3.94
CA MET A 1 26.23 -12.88 3.05
C MET A 1 24.96 -12.37 3.70
N VAL A 2 25.03 -11.27 4.44
CA VAL A 2 23.84 -10.67 5.06
C VAL A 2 23.20 -9.82 3.97
N ALA A 3 22.03 -10.23 3.48
CA ALA A 3 21.24 -9.39 2.59
C ALA A 3 20.87 -8.10 3.34
N GLU A 4 21.20 -6.96 2.75
CA GLU A 4 20.77 -5.65 3.24
C GLU A 4 19.25 -5.67 3.46
N GLU A 5 18.79 -5.27 4.65
CA GLU A 5 17.37 -5.38 5.02
C GLU A 5 16.56 -4.36 4.21
N ILE A 6 16.11 -4.79 3.02
CA ILE A 6 15.19 -4.04 2.19
C ILE A 6 13.93 -3.84 3.03
N GLY A 7 13.64 -2.60 3.41
CA GLY A 7 12.58 -2.26 4.37
C GLY A 7 11.22 -2.92 4.08
N THR A 8 10.37 -3.01 5.10
CA THR A 8 9.07 -3.71 4.98
C THR A 8 8.08 -2.95 4.10
N THR A 9 7.49 -3.60 3.10
CA THR A 9 6.40 -3.02 2.29
C THR A 9 5.10 -2.91 3.08
N LEU A 10 4.20 -2.01 2.67
CA LEU A 10 2.89 -1.86 3.30
C LEU A 10 2.10 -3.17 3.32
N SER A 11 2.08 -3.93 2.22
CA SER A 11 1.36 -5.21 2.16
C SER A 11 1.96 -6.26 3.10
N GLN A 12 3.29 -6.36 3.19
CA GLN A 12 3.96 -7.22 4.17
C GLN A 12 3.63 -6.80 5.60
N HIS A 13 3.63 -5.50 5.89
CA HIS A 13 3.26 -4.98 7.21
C HIS A 13 1.81 -5.35 7.58
N ILE A 14 0.86 -5.21 6.66
CA ILE A 14 -0.55 -5.54 6.88
C ILE A 14 -0.72 -7.03 7.14
N ILE A 15 -0.13 -7.90 6.32
CA ILE A 15 -0.22 -9.37 6.47
C ILE A 15 0.41 -9.79 7.81
N ARG A 16 1.63 -9.35 8.09
CA ARG A 16 2.32 -9.66 9.37
C ARG A 16 1.53 -9.17 10.58
N THR A 17 0.76 -8.10 10.44
CA THR A 17 -0.10 -7.60 11.52
C THR A 17 -1.36 -8.45 11.65
N GLN A 18 -1.98 -8.85 10.54
CA GLN A 18 -3.13 -9.77 10.55
C GLN A 18 -2.78 -11.12 11.20
N ASP A 19 -1.59 -11.67 10.93
CA ASP A 19 -1.14 -12.96 11.48
C ASP A 19 -1.09 -12.98 13.01
N LYS A 20 -0.99 -11.82 13.66
CA LYS A 20 -1.07 -11.68 15.12
C LYS A 20 -2.49 -11.91 15.68
N PHE A 21 -3.49 -11.99 14.82
CA PHE A 21 -4.90 -12.15 15.17
C PHE A 21 -5.48 -13.39 14.47
N PRO A 22 -5.41 -14.58 15.07
CA PRO A 22 -5.86 -15.84 14.46
C PRO A 22 -7.32 -15.84 13.99
N GLN A 23 -8.17 -15.04 14.65
CA GLN A 23 -9.58 -14.85 14.32
C GLN A 23 -9.84 -13.82 13.20
N ALA A 24 -8.81 -13.20 12.65
CA ALA A 24 -8.98 -12.17 11.63
C ALA A 24 -9.48 -12.78 10.31
N SER A 25 -10.62 -12.28 9.82
CA SER A 25 -11.25 -12.73 8.56
C SER A 25 -10.62 -12.13 7.29
N GLY A 26 -9.58 -11.31 7.41
CA GLY A 26 -8.94 -10.63 6.28
C GLY A 26 -9.74 -9.46 5.66
N ARG A 27 -10.97 -9.18 6.14
CA ARG A 27 -11.79 -8.06 5.64
C ARG A 27 -11.08 -6.71 5.78
N PHE A 28 -10.45 -6.47 6.93
CA PHE A 28 -9.72 -5.23 7.20
C PHE A 28 -8.48 -5.10 6.29
N THR A 29 -7.75 -6.20 6.09
CA THR A 29 -6.62 -6.27 5.17
C THR A 29 -7.01 -5.94 3.74
N ARG A 30 -8.16 -6.42 3.26
CA ARG A 30 -8.68 -6.06 1.94
C ARG A 30 -8.92 -4.54 1.83
N VAL A 31 -9.66 -3.97 2.78
CA VAL A 31 -9.95 -2.52 2.81
C VAL A 31 -8.66 -1.68 2.83
N PHE A 32 -7.65 -2.09 3.59
CA PHE A 32 -6.38 -1.37 3.63
C PHE A 32 -5.59 -1.43 2.33
N ASN A 33 -5.59 -2.57 1.64
CA ASN A 33 -4.95 -2.68 0.32
C ASN A 33 -5.69 -1.86 -0.75
N GLU A 34 -7.03 -1.78 -0.67
CA GLU A 34 -7.84 -0.89 -1.53
C GLU A 34 -7.49 0.57 -1.26
N LEU A 35 -7.44 0.99 0.01
CA LEU A 35 -7.05 2.36 0.38
C LEU A 35 -5.64 2.72 -0.13
N ALA A 36 -4.68 1.80 0.02
CA ALA A 36 -3.33 1.99 -0.51
C ALA A 36 -3.31 2.16 -2.03
N THR A 37 -4.17 1.43 -2.73
CA THR A 37 -4.31 1.54 -4.19
C THR A 37 -4.92 2.89 -4.58
N CYS A 38 -5.97 3.33 -3.91
CA CYS A 38 -6.56 4.66 -4.10
C CYS A 38 -5.52 5.78 -3.88
N GLY A 39 -4.70 5.68 -2.82
CA GLY A 39 -3.64 6.65 -2.56
C GLY A 39 -2.62 6.75 -3.70
N LYS A 40 -2.23 5.61 -4.28
CA LYS A 40 -1.32 5.57 -5.44
C LYS A 40 -1.96 6.21 -6.67
N ILE A 41 -3.24 5.94 -6.92
CA ILE A 41 -4.00 6.53 -8.04
C ILE A 41 -4.06 8.05 -7.89
N ILE A 42 -4.46 8.56 -6.72
CA ILE A 42 -4.52 10.00 -6.44
C ILE A 42 -3.15 10.64 -6.63
N SER A 43 -2.10 10.02 -6.09
CA SER A 43 -0.73 10.52 -6.23
C SER A 43 -0.29 10.62 -7.69
N SER A 44 -0.69 9.65 -8.52
CA SER A 44 -0.44 9.68 -9.97
C SER A 44 -1.15 10.84 -10.66
N TYR A 45 -2.43 11.07 -10.34
CA TYR A 45 -3.18 12.21 -10.88
C TYR A 45 -2.59 13.54 -10.46
N VAL A 46 -2.29 13.73 -9.18
CA VAL A 46 -1.68 14.95 -8.65
C VAL A 46 -0.32 15.23 -9.31
N ARG A 47 0.51 14.20 -9.47
CA ARG A 47 1.83 14.34 -10.12
C ARG A 47 1.73 14.77 -11.58
N ARG A 48 0.64 14.39 -12.28
CA ARG A 48 0.43 14.69 -13.71
C ARG A 48 -0.41 15.94 -13.95
N ALA A 49 -1.11 16.47 -12.94
CA ALA A 49 -2.00 17.62 -13.10
C ALA A 49 -1.30 18.84 -13.72
N GLY A 50 -0.05 19.12 -13.34
CA GLY A 50 0.74 20.21 -13.94
C GLY A 50 1.33 19.92 -15.33
N ILE A 51 1.22 18.70 -15.84
CA ILE A 51 1.75 18.28 -17.16
C ILE A 51 0.60 18.16 -18.18
N VAL A 52 -0.60 17.80 -17.73
CA VAL A 52 -1.76 17.54 -18.60
C VAL A 52 -2.50 18.83 -19.00
N GLU A 53 -2.45 19.90 -18.20
CA GLU A 53 -3.16 21.16 -18.51
C GLU A 53 -2.41 22.11 -19.48
N ILE A 54 -1.17 21.81 -19.90
CA ILE A 54 -0.36 22.72 -20.75
C ILE A 54 -0.53 22.43 -22.26
N THR A 55 -1.35 21.46 -22.66
CA THR A 55 -1.57 21.11 -24.09
C THR A 55 -2.98 21.43 -24.56
#